data_AF-A0A350PTT6-F1
#
_entry.id   AF-A0A350PTT6-F1
#
_cell.length_a   1.000
_cell.length_b   1.000
_cell.length_c   1.000
_cell.angle_alpha   90.00
_cell.angle_beta   90.00
_cell.angle_gamma   90.00
#
_symmetry.space_group_name_H-M   'P 1'
#
loop_
_entity.id
_entity.type
_entity.pdbx_description
1 polymer ?
#
loop_
_entity_poly.entity_id
_entity_poly.type
_entity_poly.pdbx_seq_one_letter_code
_entity_poly.pdbx_strand_id
1 'polypeptide(L)'
;MSATIPFQWTAGAIWLQANGGIIRIPGFHDEWIKRHQDQVPGCANVCDVVLKRGWLSVVSYADHYVELLIATRHQPDYVEVALRYLSLNLQHWQTALVMTMDEEGYFKLAPADFENLAALRQRLTPQP
;
A
#
# COMPACT_ATOMS: atom_id res chain seq x y z
N MET A 1 -21.73 8.89 0.41
CA MET A 1 -21.72 7.90 1.52
C MET A 1 -20.27 7.64 1.88
N SER A 2 -19.80 8.15 3.01
CA SER A 2 -18.44 7.92 3.48
C SER A 2 -18.30 6.46 3.88
N ALA A 3 -17.54 5.68 3.12
CA ALA A 3 -17.15 4.35 3.52
C ALA A 3 -16.11 4.49 4.62
N THR A 4 -16.58 4.62 5.86
CA THR A 4 -15.73 4.58 7.05
C THR A 4 -15.07 3.21 7.09
N ILE A 5 -13.75 3.15 7.05
CA ILE A 5 -13.03 1.90 7.31
C ILE A 5 -13.31 1.55 8.77
N PRO A 6 -13.82 0.35 9.09
CA PRO A 6 -14.25 -0.01 10.44
C PRO A 6 -13.07 -0.40 11.35
N PHE A 7 -11.93 0.30 11.24
CA PHE A 7 -10.73 -0.01 12.01
C PHE A 7 -9.96 1.26 12.36
N GLN A 8 -9.62 1.39 13.64
CA GLN A 8 -8.71 2.40 14.15
C GLN A 8 -7.29 1.88 13.89
N TRP A 9 -6.68 2.32 12.79
CA TRP A 9 -5.33 1.91 12.39
C TRP A 9 -4.31 2.29 13.47
N THR A 10 -3.85 1.30 14.23
CA THR A 10 -2.85 1.43 15.30
C THR A 10 -1.57 0.65 14.97
N ALA A 11 -1.71 -0.58 14.45
CA ALA A 11 -0.64 -1.36 13.82
C ALA A 11 -1.22 -2.53 13.00
N GLY A 12 -0.49 -2.98 11.97
CA GLY A 12 -0.82 -4.21 11.24
C GLY A 12 -0.42 -4.18 9.77
N ALA A 13 -0.73 -5.27 9.07
CA ALA A 13 -0.46 -5.44 7.65
C ALA A 13 -1.75 -5.74 6.88
N ILE A 14 -1.84 -5.27 5.63
CA ILE A 14 -2.91 -5.62 4.70
C ILE A 14 -2.34 -5.92 3.32
N TRP A 15 -3.10 -6.68 2.52
CA TRP A 15 -2.93 -6.73 1.08
C TRP A 15 -4.02 -5.92 0.40
N LEU A 16 -3.62 -5.05 -0.53
CA LEU A 16 -4.54 -4.44 -1.49
C LEU A 16 -4.47 -5.21 -2.79
N GLN A 17 -5.60 -5.77 -3.19
CA GLN A 17 -5.71 -6.50 -4.45
C GLN A 17 -6.00 -5.52 -5.59
N ALA A 18 -5.60 -5.87 -6.82
CA ALA A 18 -5.81 -5.03 -8.01
C ALA A 18 -7.31 -4.70 -8.26
N ASN A 19 -8.23 -5.59 -7.88
CA ASN A 19 -9.67 -5.36 -7.95
C ASN A 19 -10.21 -4.44 -6.83
N GLY A 20 -9.34 -3.89 -5.98
CA GLY A 20 -9.71 -3.04 -4.87
C GLY A 20 -10.16 -3.77 -3.61
N GLY A 21 -9.99 -5.10 -3.56
CA GLY A 21 -10.19 -5.91 -2.36
C GLY A 21 -9.10 -5.66 -1.31
N ILE A 22 -9.47 -5.83 -0.04
CA ILE A 22 -8.56 -5.65 1.10
C ILE A 22 -8.53 -6.94 1.91
N ILE A 23 -7.36 -7.54 2.06
CA ILE A 23 -7.14 -8.68 2.97
C ILE A 23 -6.40 -8.16 4.20
N ARG A 24 -7.01 -8.30 5.38
CA ARG A 24 -6.38 -7.93 6.65
C ARG A 24 -5.50 -9.06 7.16
N ILE A 25 -4.29 -8.72 7.59
CA ILE A 25 -3.30 -9.70 8.01
C ILE A 25 -3.01 -9.50 9.49
N PRO A 26 -3.44 -10.42 10.37
CA PRO A 26 -2.99 -10.43 11.75
C PRO A 26 -1.52 -10.89 11.77
N GLY A 27 -0.60 -9.95 12.01
CA GLY A 27 0.84 -10.21 12.04
C GLY A 27 1.56 -9.77 10.76
N PHE A 28 2.47 -10.60 10.26
CA PHE A 28 3.38 -10.26 9.15
C PHE A 28 2.99 -10.95 7.84
N HIS A 29 3.26 -10.28 6.71
CA HIS A 29 2.97 -10.81 5.38
C HIS A 29 3.63 -12.15 5.10
N ASP A 30 4.89 -12.35 5.48
CA ASP A 30 5.63 -13.58 5.16
C ASP A 30 4.99 -14.83 5.78
N GLU A 31 4.57 -14.75 7.05
CA GLU A 31 3.87 -15.86 7.71
C GLU A 31 2.49 -16.12 7.08
N TRP A 32 1.80 -15.07 6.65
CA TRP A 32 0.55 -15.22 5.92
C TRP A 32 0.76 -15.90 4.57
N ILE A 33 1.77 -15.49 3.79
CA ILE A 33 2.08 -16.05 2.47
C ILE A 33 2.35 -17.56 2.58
N LYS A 34 3.15 -17.99 3.56
CA LYS A 34 3.46 -19.41 3.79
C LYS A 34 2.19 -20.25 4.03
N ARG A 35 1.19 -19.67 4.70
CA ARG A 35 -0.05 -20.37 5.10
C ARG A 35 -1.17 -20.27 4.06
N HIS A 36 -1.07 -19.37 3.09
CA HIS A 36 -2.14 -19.08 2.12
C HIS A 36 -1.67 -19.27 0.67
N GLN A 37 -0.93 -20.34 0.40
CA GLN A 37 -0.49 -20.70 -0.96
C GLN A 37 -1.65 -21.07 -1.89
N ASP A 38 -2.84 -21.34 -1.35
CA ASP A 38 -4.07 -21.46 -2.14
C ASP A 38 -4.45 -20.14 -2.83
N GLN A 39 -4.17 -19.00 -2.18
CA GLN A 39 -4.47 -17.65 -2.72
C GLN A 39 -3.30 -17.04 -3.47
N VAL A 40 -2.06 -17.28 -3.01
CA VAL A 40 -0.83 -16.78 -3.63
C VAL A 40 0.12 -17.91 -4.04
N PRO A 41 -0.31 -18.88 -4.88
CA PRO A 41 0.53 -20.03 -5.20
C PRO A 41 1.84 -19.62 -5.87
N GLY A 42 2.94 -20.20 -5.39
CA GLY A 42 4.29 -19.96 -5.92
C GLY A 42 4.91 -18.62 -5.51
N CYS A 43 4.32 -17.92 -4.54
CA CYS A 43 4.91 -16.74 -3.90
C CYS A 43 5.62 -17.16 -2.61
N ALA A 44 6.90 -16.84 -2.47
CA ALA A 44 7.70 -17.15 -1.28
C ALA A 44 7.82 -15.97 -0.30
N ASN A 45 7.64 -14.73 -0.79
CA ASN A 45 7.82 -13.50 -0.02
C ASN A 45 6.92 -12.38 -0.55
N VAL A 46 6.97 -11.22 0.11
CA VAL A 46 6.19 -10.03 -0.26
C VAL A 46 6.42 -9.60 -1.72
N CYS A 47 7.68 -9.56 -2.16
CA CYS A 47 8.05 -9.15 -3.52
C CYS A 47 7.41 -10.05 -4.58
N ASP A 48 7.37 -11.35 -4.34
CA ASP A 48 6.70 -12.30 -5.24
C ASP A 48 5.21 -11.99 -5.37
N VAL A 49 4.53 -11.67 -4.27
CA VAL A 49 3.11 -11.32 -4.31
C VAL A 49 2.90 -10.04 -5.09
N VAL A 50 3.73 -9.01 -4.85
CA VAL A 50 3.65 -7.73 -5.54
C VAL A 50 3.87 -7.90 -7.05
N LEU A 51 4.92 -8.62 -7.45
CA LEU A 51 5.28 -8.78 -8.87
C LEU A 51 4.39 -9.78 -9.62
N LYS A 52 4.04 -10.92 -9.02
CA LYS A 52 3.28 -12.00 -9.70
C LYS A 52 1.77 -11.79 -9.65
N ARG A 53 1.26 -11.12 -8.61
CA ARG A 53 -0.19 -10.91 -8.42
C ARG A 53 -0.63 -9.49 -8.69
N GLY A 54 0.31 -8.53 -8.76
CA GLY A 54 -0.01 -7.12 -8.86
C GLY A 54 -0.72 -6.59 -7.61
N TRP A 55 -0.54 -7.23 -6.46
CA TRP A 55 -1.10 -6.75 -5.20
C TRP A 55 -0.13 -5.75 -4.56
N LEU A 56 -0.63 -4.86 -3.71
CA LEU A 56 0.22 -3.94 -2.95
C LEU A 56 0.30 -4.41 -1.51
N SER A 57 1.52 -4.43 -0.98
CA SER A 57 1.75 -4.61 0.45
C SER A 57 1.58 -3.27 1.14
N VAL A 58 0.85 -3.26 2.25
CA VAL A 58 0.74 -2.10 3.12
C VAL A 58 0.96 -2.54 4.57
N VAL A 59 1.81 -1.83 5.29
CA VAL A 59 2.10 -2.09 6.70
C VAL A 59 2.09 -0.78 7.48
N SER A 60 1.53 -0.79 8.69
CA SER A 60 1.64 0.32 9.65
C SER A 60 2.21 -0.24 10.95
N TYR A 61 3.35 0.30 11.37
CA TYR A 61 4.05 -0.11 12.59
C TYR A 61 3.80 0.83 13.78
N ALA A 62 3.33 2.04 13.50
CA ALA A 62 3.08 3.08 14.49
C ALA A 62 1.94 3.98 14.01
N ASP A 63 1.30 4.65 14.96
CA ASP A 63 0.25 5.63 14.66
C ASP A 63 0.73 6.63 13.62
N HIS A 64 -0.13 6.89 12.62
CA HIS A 64 0.07 7.90 11.57
C HIS A 64 1.23 7.62 10.59
N TYR A 65 1.84 6.44 10.64
CA TYR A 65 2.90 5.99 9.72
C TYR A 65 2.48 4.77 8.91
N VAL A 66 2.72 4.79 7.60
CA VAL A 66 2.38 3.67 6.72
C VAL A 66 3.48 3.42 5.67
N GLU A 67 3.79 2.16 5.44
CA GLU A 67 4.69 1.70 4.38
C GLU A 67 3.88 1.01 3.30
N LEU A 68 4.18 1.31 2.04
CA LEU A 68 3.59 0.70 0.87
C LEU A 68 4.70 0.13 0.01
N LEU A 69 4.54 -1.12 -0.44
CA LEU A 69 5.36 -1.69 -1.51
C LEU A 69 4.47 -1.97 -2.72
N ILE A 70 4.80 -1.32 -3.84
CA ILE A 70 4.09 -1.42 -5.11
C ILE A 70 5.04 -1.94 -6.20
N ALA A 71 4.51 -2.54 -7.27
CA ALA A 71 5.37 -3.07 -8.32
C ALA A 71 6.09 -1.95 -9.09
N THR A 72 5.33 -0.92 -9.48
CA THR A 72 5.84 0.23 -10.22
C THR A 72 4.87 1.40 -10.07
N ARG A 73 5.38 2.63 -10.17
CA ARG A 73 4.57 3.85 -10.28
C ARG A 73 4.39 4.35 -11.71
N HIS A 74 5.03 3.70 -12.69
CA HIS A 74 4.91 4.03 -14.12
C HIS A 74 3.64 3.43 -14.75
N GLN A 75 2.95 2.53 -14.06
CA GLN A 75 1.65 2.01 -14.48
C GLN A 75 0.53 2.63 -13.64
N PRO A 76 -0.48 3.26 -14.27
CA PRO A 76 -1.54 3.96 -13.56
C PRO A 76 -2.30 3.10 -12.55
N ASP A 77 -2.52 1.82 -12.84
CA ASP A 77 -3.33 0.94 -11.99
C ASP A 77 -2.75 0.80 -10.57
N TYR A 78 -1.42 0.65 -10.43
CA TYR A 78 -0.78 0.58 -9.11
C TYR A 78 -0.91 1.91 -8.35
N VAL A 79 -0.78 3.02 -9.07
CA VAL A 79 -0.93 4.36 -8.51
C VAL A 79 -2.37 4.59 -8.04
N GLU A 80 -3.36 4.18 -8.82
CA GLU A 80 -4.79 4.30 -8.46
C GLU A 80 -5.14 3.47 -7.22
N VAL A 81 -4.64 2.24 -7.11
CA VAL A 81 -4.90 1.40 -5.93
C VAL A 81 -4.26 2.02 -4.68
N ALA A 82 -3.01 2.48 -4.78
CA ALA A 82 -2.32 3.18 -3.69
C ALA A 82 -3.04 4.47 -3.30
N LEU A 83 -3.44 5.28 -4.29
CA LEU A 83 -4.21 6.51 -4.09
C LEU A 83 -5.53 6.24 -3.38
N ARG A 84 -6.30 5.28 -3.88
CA ARG A 84 -7.59 4.92 -3.31
C ARG A 84 -7.43 4.53 -1.85
N TYR A 85 -6.42 3.73 -1.51
CA TYR A 85 -6.18 3.35 -0.14
C TYR A 85 -5.77 4.53 0.76
N LEU A 86 -4.73 5.28 0.37
CA LEU A 86 -4.24 6.42 1.14
C LEU A 86 -5.32 7.50 1.31
N SER A 87 -6.19 7.66 0.31
CA SER A 87 -7.29 8.63 0.32
C SER A 87 -8.32 8.38 1.43
N LEU A 88 -8.48 7.13 1.88
CA LEU A 88 -9.46 6.76 2.89
C LEU A 88 -9.12 7.32 4.28
N ASN A 89 -7.86 7.67 4.52
CA ASN A 89 -7.38 8.17 5.80
C ASN A 89 -6.45 9.39 5.66
N LEU A 90 -6.63 10.24 4.63
CA LEU A 90 -5.73 11.38 4.36
C LEU A 90 -5.38 12.20 5.61
N GLN A 91 -6.38 12.56 6.39
CA GLN A 91 -6.25 13.36 7.61
C GLN A 91 -5.50 12.66 8.76
N HIS A 92 -5.24 11.36 8.64
CA HIS A 92 -4.59 10.55 9.68
C HIS A 92 -3.13 10.24 9.34
N TRP A 93 -2.68 10.40 8.10
CA TRP A 93 -1.29 10.09 7.75
C TRP A 93 -0.39 11.30 8.04
N GLN A 94 0.65 11.08 8.83
CA GLN A 94 1.73 12.05 9.02
C GLN A 94 2.95 11.69 8.17
N THR A 95 3.11 10.42 7.82
CA THR A 95 4.19 9.95 6.96
C THR A 95 3.76 8.70 6.23
N ALA A 96 4.11 8.59 4.95
CA ALA A 96 4.16 7.30 4.28
C ALA A 96 5.50 7.09 3.59
N LEU A 97 6.00 5.85 3.62
CA LEU A 97 7.08 5.42 2.74
C LEU A 97 6.49 4.59 1.61
N VAL A 98 6.78 4.98 0.38
CA VAL A 98 6.40 4.22 -0.80
C VAL A 98 7.68 3.68 -1.42
N MET A 99 7.79 2.36 -1.42
CA MET A 99 8.82 1.58 -2.08
C MET A 99 8.24 1.04 -3.38
N THR A 100 9.04 1.03 -4.44
CA THR A 100 8.67 0.38 -5.70
C THR A 100 9.64 -0.77 -5.99
N MET A 101 9.19 -1.79 -6.72
CA MET A 101 10.05 -2.93 -7.06
C MET A 101 10.98 -2.64 -8.25
N ASP A 102 10.69 -1.59 -9.02
CA ASP A 102 11.38 -1.24 -10.26
C ASP A 102 12.39 -0.09 -10.12
N GLU A 103 12.42 0.58 -8.97
CA GLU A 103 13.36 1.67 -8.68
C GLU A 103 14.12 1.35 -7.37
N GLU A 104 15.41 1.69 -7.30
CA GLU A 104 16.14 1.58 -6.04
C GLU A 104 15.75 2.72 -5.09
N GLY A 105 15.33 2.34 -3.88
CA GLY A 105 15.04 3.26 -2.78
C GLY A 105 13.56 3.37 -2.42
N TYR A 106 13.22 4.49 -1.80
CA TYR A 106 11.86 4.81 -1.41
C TYR A 106 11.65 6.31 -1.57
N PHE A 107 10.40 6.72 -1.76
CA PHE A 107 10.04 8.12 -1.58
C PHE A 107 9.12 8.28 -0.38
N LYS A 108 9.35 9.36 0.35
CA LYS A 108 8.61 9.71 1.55
C LYS A 108 7.52 10.71 1.19
N LEU A 109 6.29 10.41 1.60
CA LEU A 109 5.18 11.34 1.64
C LEU A 109 5.17 12.02 3.02
N ALA A 110 5.12 13.35 3.00
CA ALA A 110 5.05 14.22 4.17
C ALA A 110 3.61 14.72 4.38
N PRO A 111 3.29 15.38 5.51
CA PRO A 111 1.94 15.86 5.79
C PRO A 111 1.33 16.73 4.67
N ALA A 112 2.14 17.57 4.02
CA ALA A 112 1.72 18.42 2.90
C ALA A 112 1.20 17.61 1.70
N ASP A 113 1.75 16.40 1.47
CA ASP A 113 1.31 15.53 0.38
C ASP A 113 -0.09 14.94 0.64
N PHE A 114 -0.57 14.97 1.88
CA PHE A 114 -1.90 14.47 2.27
C PHE A 114 -2.97 15.56 2.37
N GLU A 115 -2.65 16.83 2.09
CA GLU A 115 -3.60 17.96 2.17
C GLU A 115 -4.81 17.75 1.25
N ASN A 116 -4.59 17.19 0.06
CA ASN A 116 -5.65 16.85 -0.88
C ASN A 116 -5.20 15.74 -1.84
N LEU A 117 -6.19 15.13 -2.52
CA LEU A 117 -5.95 14.02 -3.43
C LEU A 117 -5.07 14.39 -4.64
N ALA A 118 -5.09 15.65 -5.09
CA ALA A 118 -4.30 16.09 -6.22
C ALA A 118 -2.81 16.16 -5.87
N ALA A 119 -2.46 16.71 -4.70
CA ALA A 119 -1.09 16.73 -4.18
C ALA A 119 -0.54 15.30 -4.02
N LEU A 120 -1.32 14.41 -3.41
CA LEU A 120 -0.93 13.01 -3.24
C LEU A 120 -0.67 12.31 -4.59
N ARG A 121 -1.56 12.52 -5.56
CA ARG A 121 -1.43 11.95 -6.92
C ARG A 121 -0.19 12.47 -7.63
N GLN A 122 0.07 13.77 -7.56
CA GLN A 122 1.26 14.37 -8.14
C GLN A 122 2.53 13.73 -7.59
N ARG A 123 2.54 13.42 -6.29
CA ARG A 123 3.72 12.84 -5.63
C ARG A 123 3.92 11.35 -5.94
N LEU A 124 2.84 10.59 -6.08
CA LEU A 124 2.87 9.16 -6.42
C LEU A 124 3.19 8.91 -7.91
N THR A 125 2.92 9.89 -8.78
CA THR A 125 3.22 9.77 -10.21
C THR A 125 4.65 10.25 -10.49
N PRO A 126 5.45 9.52 -11.28
CA PRO A 126 6.73 10.01 -11.76
C PRO A 126 6.58 11.38 -12.43
N GLN A 127 7.47 12.31 -12.10
CA GLN A 127 7.60 13.54 -12.88
C GLN A 127 8.52 13.24 -14.08
N PRO A 128 8.23 13.81 -15.27
CA PRO A 128 9.03 13.62 -16.47
C PRO A 128 10.46 14.17 -16.31
#